data_AF-A0A0Q6TD39-F1
#
_entry.id   AF-A0A0Q6TD39-F1
#
_cell.length_a   1.000
_cell.length_b   1.000
_cell.length_c   1.000
_cell.angle_alpha   90.00
_cell.angle_beta   90.00
_cell.angle_gamma   90.00
#
_symmetry.space_group_name_H-M   'P 1'
#
loop_
_entity.id
_entity.type
_entity.pdbx_description
1 polymer ?
#
loop_
_entity_poly.entity_id
_entity_poly.type
_entity_poly.pdbx_seq_one_letter_code
_entity_poly.pdbx_strand_id
1 'polypeptide(L)'
;MNRWLRWLLLIGALAAVITQFMYWWKFSHGFLNLSDSQEVWGQFGDYVGGVLNPIFSSLAFSGLVVTIVLQARQIDMMNRQSDMAKQQSELEIQRVQSTVADRIDGLLAAKVHVDSVQHQQLAFFAGSPMSVSEMVSALGTAATAKPEPGETNWLQWLWNDTAAEGLRNSLEAQTIPVRLEFESLAWMLSQYETLGGSPIVTAFYRRRYNAQLVWLDALGLLKQNVEVLAFFRRSSVSE
;
A
#
# COMPACT_ATOMS: atom_id res chain seq x y z
N MET A 1 8.97 -40.71 0.27
CA MET A 1 10.44 -40.81 0.46
C MET A 1 11.12 -40.69 -0.89
N ASN A 2 11.87 -39.60 -1.10
CA ASN A 2 12.45 -39.25 -2.40
C ASN A 2 13.32 -40.39 -2.95
N ARG A 3 13.23 -40.67 -4.26
CA ARG A 3 13.97 -41.78 -4.91
C ARG A 3 15.47 -41.74 -4.60
N TRP A 4 16.05 -40.55 -4.58
CA TRP A 4 17.46 -40.30 -4.23
C TRP A 4 17.81 -40.72 -2.80
N LEU A 5 16.93 -40.47 -1.83
CA LEU A 5 17.15 -40.84 -0.44
C LEU A 5 17.16 -42.37 -0.27
N ARG A 6 16.30 -43.08 -1.02
CA ARG A 6 16.28 -44.56 -1.01
C ARG A 6 17.57 -45.17 -1.55
N TRP A 7 18.11 -44.61 -2.63
CA TRP A 7 19.39 -45.05 -3.21
C TRP A 7 20.57 -44.81 -2.25
N LEU A 8 20.60 -43.66 -1.59
CA LEU A 8 21.64 -43.34 -0.60
C LEU A 8 21.65 -44.33 0.58
N LEU A 9 20.46 -44.66 1.10
CA LEU A 9 20.30 -45.64 2.18
C LEU A 9 20.68 -47.06 1.74
N LEU A 10 20.32 -47.47 0.52
CA LEU A 10 20.68 -48.79 -0.02
C LEU A 10 22.19 -48.94 -0.23
N ILE A 11 22.86 -47.90 -0.73
CA ILE A 11 24.32 -47.89 -0.91
C ILE A 11 25.03 -47.98 0.45
N GLY A 12 24.56 -47.22 1.45
CA GLY A 12 25.10 -47.29 2.81
C GLY A 12 24.93 -48.68 3.44
N ALA A 13 23.74 -49.29 3.30
CA ALA A 13 23.47 -50.64 3.78
C ALA A 13 24.33 -51.69 3.06
N LEU A 14 24.49 -51.56 1.73
CA LEU A 14 25.31 -52.46 0.94
C LEU A 14 26.80 -52.33 1.31
N ALA A 15 27.30 -51.11 1.49
CA ALA A 15 28.67 -50.87 1.92
C ALA A 15 28.94 -51.46 3.32
N ALA A 16 27.98 -51.37 4.24
CA ALA A 16 28.08 -52.00 5.56
C ALA A 16 28.15 -53.54 5.44
N VAL A 17 27.28 -54.15 4.62
CA VAL A 17 27.29 -55.60 4.37
C VAL A 17 28.59 -56.06 3.69
N ILE A 18 29.09 -55.30 2.71
CA ILE A 18 30.35 -55.60 2.00
C ILE A 18 31.53 -55.49 2.96
N THR A 19 31.58 -54.45 3.80
CA THR A 19 32.66 -54.28 4.78
C THR A 19 32.66 -55.44 5.78
N GLN A 20 31.48 -55.86 6.25
CA GLN A 20 31.32 -57.01 7.13
C GLN A 20 31.75 -58.31 6.45
N PHE A 21 31.37 -58.51 5.19
CA PHE A 21 31.75 -59.67 4.39
C PHE A 21 33.25 -59.72 4.10
N MET A 22 33.87 -58.59 3.75
CA MET A 22 35.32 -58.50 3.50
C MET A 22 36.15 -58.72 4.76
N TYR A 23 35.68 -58.22 5.92
CA TYR A 23 36.28 -58.52 7.22
C TYR A 23 36.21 -60.02 7.51
N TRP A 24 35.05 -60.63 7.30
CA TRP A 24 34.84 -62.07 7.47
C TRP A 24 35.74 -62.89 6.55
N TRP A 25 35.85 -62.51 5.28
CA TRP A 25 36.71 -63.19 4.30
C TRP A 25 38.20 -63.13 4.65
N LYS A 26 38.69 -61.99 5.16
CA LYS A 26 40.11 -61.78 5.42
C LYS A 26 40.59 -62.40 6.75
N PHE A 27 39.75 -62.41 7.77
CA PHE A 27 40.13 -62.85 9.12
C PHE A 27 39.58 -64.24 9.50
N SER A 28 38.70 -64.84 8.70
CA SER A 28 38.23 -66.22 8.88
C SER A 28 39.25 -67.22 8.35
N HIS A 29 40.20 -67.65 9.19
CA HIS A 29 40.95 -68.87 8.96
C HIS A 29 40.19 -70.04 9.61
N GLY A 30 39.24 -70.62 8.87
CA GLY A 30 38.39 -71.75 9.31
C GLY A 30 36.95 -71.37 9.67
N PHE A 31 36.05 -72.35 9.69
CA PHE A 31 34.62 -72.16 9.99
C PHE A 31 34.44 -71.53 11.39
N LEU A 32 34.02 -70.25 11.43
CA LEU A 32 33.42 -69.56 12.59
C LEU A 32 34.26 -69.48 13.90
N ASN A 33 35.57 -69.26 13.85
CA ASN A 33 36.31 -68.84 15.05
C ASN A 33 36.19 -67.32 15.24
N LEU A 34 35.03 -66.86 15.71
CA LEU A 34 34.87 -65.50 16.22
C LEU A 34 35.66 -65.36 17.52
N SER A 35 36.27 -64.20 17.78
CA SER A 35 36.94 -64.00 19.05
C SER A 35 35.89 -63.97 20.18
N ASP A 36 36.06 -64.84 21.17
CA ASP A 36 35.28 -64.80 22.42
C ASP A 36 35.67 -63.60 23.31
N SER A 37 36.77 -62.91 22.97
CA SER A 37 37.21 -61.72 23.68
C SER A 37 36.39 -60.51 23.24
N GLN A 38 35.59 -59.99 24.17
CA GLN A 38 34.84 -58.75 24.01
C GLN A 38 35.74 -57.55 23.70
N GLU A 39 37.01 -57.58 24.13
CA GLU A 39 37.99 -56.52 23.89
C GLU A 39 38.32 -56.35 22.39
N VAL A 40 38.43 -57.46 21.65
CA VAL A 40 38.72 -57.45 20.20
C VAL A 40 37.55 -56.82 19.42
N TRP A 41 36.32 -57.07 19.86
CA TRP A 41 35.12 -56.44 19.29
C TRP A 41 35.03 -54.95 19.61
N GLY A 42 35.47 -54.55 20.81
CA GLY A 42 35.61 -53.13 21.18
C GLY A 42 36.58 -52.39 20.24
N GLN A 43 37.79 -52.93 20.05
CA GLN A 43 38.81 -52.35 19.17
C GLN A 43 38.36 -52.28 17.69
N PHE A 44 37.62 -53.28 17.21
CA PHE A 44 37.05 -53.25 15.86
C PHE A 44 35.98 -52.16 15.73
N GLY A 45 35.08 -52.05 16.71
CA GLY A 45 34.08 -50.98 16.78
C GLY A 45 34.72 -49.59 16.80
N ASP A 46 35.83 -49.43 17.54
CA ASP A 46 36.59 -48.18 17.59
C ASP A 46 37.24 -47.82 16.25
N TYR A 47 37.75 -48.80 15.49
CA TYR A 47 38.29 -48.55 14.15
C TYR A 47 37.20 -48.15 13.15
N VAL A 48 36.09 -48.91 13.09
CA VAL A 48 34.97 -48.62 12.19
C VAL A 48 34.31 -47.29 12.55
N GLY A 49 34.08 -47.05 13.85
CA GLY A 49 33.58 -45.79 14.37
C GLY A 49 34.54 -44.63 14.11
N GLY A 50 35.85 -44.84 14.27
CA GLY A 50 36.89 -43.85 14.00
C GLY A 50 36.97 -43.40 12.54
N VAL A 51 36.68 -44.29 11.59
CA VAL A 51 36.64 -43.96 10.14
C VAL A 51 35.29 -43.36 9.74
N LEU A 52 34.17 -43.93 10.20
CA LEU A 52 32.83 -43.49 9.81
C LEU A 52 32.41 -42.18 10.47
N ASN A 53 32.80 -41.93 11.72
CA ASN A 53 32.35 -40.76 12.47
C ASN A 53 32.81 -39.43 11.84
N PRO A 54 34.07 -39.26 11.38
CA PRO A 54 34.47 -38.08 10.63
C PRO A 54 33.73 -37.92 9.29
N ILE A 55 33.44 -39.02 8.59
CA ILE A 55 32.70 -39.00 7.31
C ILE A 55 31.27 -38.51 7.54
N PHE A 56 30.55 -39.11 8.50
CA PHE A 56 29.18 -38.70 8.82
C PHE A 56 29.12 -37.29 9.39
N SER A 57 30.07 -36.91 10.26
CA SER A 57 30.16 -35.55 10.80
C SER A 57 30.43 -34.52 9.70
N SER A 58 31.31 -34.82 8.75
CA SER A 58 31.59 -33.96 7.59
C SER A 58 30.38 -33.81 6.68
N LEU A 59 29.65 -34.91 6.42
CA LEU A 59 28.41 -34.87 5.64
C LEU A 59 27.30 -34.10 6.35
N ALA A 60 27.14 -34.29 7.66
CA ALA A 60 26.18 -33.55 8.47
C ALA A 60 26.49 -32.06 8.49
N PHE A 61 27.77 -31.69 8.67
CA PHE A 61 28.24 -30.31 8.60
C PHE A 61 28.00 -29.71 7.21
N SER A 62 28.34 -30.44 6.14
CA SER A 62 28.12 -30.00 4.76
C SER A 62 26.63 -29.78 4.48
N GLY A 63 25.76 -30.70 4.94
CA GLY A 63 24.31 -30.55 4.84
C GLY A 63 23.78 -29.33 5.61
N LEU A 64 24.33 -29.05 6.79
CA LEU A 64 24.01 -27.85 7.56
C LEU A 64 24.42 -26.58 6.80
N VAL A 65 25.63 -26.53 6.25
CA VAL A 65 26.12 -25.40 5.45
C VAL A 65 25.22 -25.16 4.23
N VAL A 66 24.87 -26.22 3.49
CA VAL A 66 23.94 -26.10 2.34
C VAL A 66 22.58 -25.56 2.78
N THR A 67 22.06 -26.05 3.92
CA THR A 67 20.79 -25.59 4.48
C THR A 67 20.85 -24.09 4.82
N ILE A 68 21.92 -23.64 5.48
CA ILE A 68 22.12 -22.23 5.82
C ILE A 68 22.19 -21.36 4.55
N VAL A 69 22.91 -21.81 3.53
CA VAL A 69 23.03 -21.06 2.26
C VAL A 69 21.67 -20.97 1.56
N LEU A 70 20.88 -22.06 1.54
CA LEU A 70 19.54 -22.04 0.97
C LEU A 70 18.59 -21.13 1.75
N GLN A 71 18.63 -21.19 3.08
CA GLN A 71 17.85 -20.32 3.96
C GLN A 71 18.19 -18.83 3.73
N ALA A 72 19.48 -18.49 3.64
CA ALA A 72 19.91 -17.12 3.37
C ALA A 72 19.40 -16.61 2.02
N ARG A 73 19.46 -17.44 0.97
CA ARG A 73 18.88 -17.10 -0.35
C ARG A 73 17.37 -16.92 -0.29
N GLN A 74 16.67 -17.77 0.47
CA GLN A 74 15.22 -17.66 0.61
C GLN A 74 14.82 -16.36 1.31
N ILE A 75 15.53 -15.97 2.37
CA ILE A 75 15.30 -14.69 3.06
C ILE A 75 15.54 -13.51 2.12
N ASP A 76 16.63 -13.51 1.35
CA ASP A 76 16.91 -12.45 0.36
C ASP A 76 15.82 -12.36 -0.70
N MET A 77 15.35 -13.49 -1.25
CA MET A 77 14.23 -13.51 -2.19
C MET A 77 12.93 -13.00 -1.57
N MET A 78 12.62 -13.39 -0.33
CA MET A 78 11.44 -12.92 0.40
C MET A 78 11.50 -11.41 0.66
N ASN A 79 12.66 -10.89 1.06
CA ASN A 79 12.86 -9.46 1.27
C ASN A 79 12.66 -8.69 -0.03
N ARG A 80 13.28 -9.12 -1.14
CA ARG A 80 13.08 -8.49 -2.45
C ARG A 80 11.62 -8.52 -2.89
N GLN A 81 10.92 -9.63 -2.68
CA GLN A 81 9.50 -9.74 -3.00
C GLN A 81 8.66 -8.79 -2.14
N SER A 82 8.99 -8.66 -0.86
CA SER A 82 8.33 -7.71 0.05
C SER A 82 8.57 -6.26 -0.38
N ASP A 83 9.79 -5.91 -0.75
CA ASP A 83 10.14 -4.56 -1.21
C ASP A 83 9.43 -4.22 -2.53
N MET A 84 9.38 -5.16 -3.48
CA MET A 84 8.60 -4.98 -4.72
C MET A 84 7.11 -4.83 -4.45
N ALA A 85 6.54 -5.61 -3.52
CA ALA A 85 5.13 -5.51 -3.16
C ALA A 85 4.80 -4.16 -2.49
N LYS A 86 5.68 -3.65 -1.61
CA LYS A 86 5.56 -2.31 -1.02
C LYS A 86 5.58 -1.23 -2.09
N GLN A 87 6.58 -1.27 -2.98
CA GLN A 87 6.70 -0.32 -4.07
C GLN A 87 5.48 -0.34 -4.99
N GLN A 88 4.93 -1.52 -5.29
CA GLN A 88 3.72 -1.66 -6.10
C GLN A 88 2.50 -1.04 -5.40
N SER A 89 2.32 -1.30 -4.10
CA SER A 89 1.24 -0.69 -3.29
C SER A 89 1.33 0.83 -3.26
N GLU A 90 2.54 1.38 -3.07
CA GLU A 90 2.76 2.83 -3.09
C GLU A 90 2.41 3.46 -4.44
N LEU A 91 2.83 2.83 -5.54
CA LEU A 91 2.49 3.28 -6.89
C LEU A 91 0.99 3.18 -7.19
N GLU A 92 0.33 2.14 -6.68
CA GLU A 92 -1.12 1.98 -6.81
C GLU A 92 -1.86 3.10 -6.09
N ILE A 93 -1.49 3.39 -4.84
CA ILE A 93 -2.07 4.50 -4.07
C ILE A 93 -1.86 5.83 -4.81
N GLN A 94 -0.65 6.08 -5.33
CA GLN A 94 -0.37 7.30 -6.12
C GLN A 94 -1.23 7.40 -7.39
N ARG A 95 -1.43 6.29 -8.10
CA ARG A 95 -2.30 6.25 -9.30
C ARG A 95 -3.76 6.51 -8.96
N VAL A 96 -4.27 5.90 -7.88
CA VAL A 96 -5.65 6.11 -7.44
C VAL A 96 -5.83 7.58 -7.02
N GLN A 97 -4.89 8.16 -6.27
CA GLN A 97 -4.89 9.58 -5.93
C GLN A 97 -4.94 10.48 -7.17
N SER A 98 -4.08 10.21 -8.18
CA SER A 98 -4.11 10.95 -9.45
C SER A 98 -5.44 10.81 -10.17
N THR A 99 -6.02 9.61 -10.18
CA THR A 99 -7.31 9.35 -10.84
C THR A 99 -8.45 10.14 -10.20
N VAL A 100 -8.49 10.20 -8.86
CA VAL A 100 -9.49 11.01 -8.14
C VAL A 100 -9.24 12.50 -8.35
N ALA A 101 -8.00 12.94 -8.35
CA ALA A 101 -7.65 14.33 -8.69
C ALA A 101 -8.12 14.71 -10.10
N ASP A 102 -7.88 13.86 -11.10
CA ASP A 102 -8.34 14.08 -12.47
C ASP A 102 -9.87 14.12 -12.57
N ARG A 103 -10.58 13.31 -11.78
CA ARG A 103 -12.05 13.36 -11.68
C ARG A 103 -12.53 14.66 -11.06
N ILE A 104 -11.92 15.11 -9.97
CA ILE A 104 -12.23 16.41 -9.35
C ILE A 104 -12.05 17.51 -10.39
N ASP A 105 -10.92 17.52 -11.09
CA ASP A 105 -10.61 18.53 -12.11
C ASP A 105 -11.63 18.48 -13.26
N GLY A 106 -12.03 17.28 -13.71
CA GLY A 106 -13.08 17.10 -14.71
C GLY A 106 -14.45 17.60 -14.27
N LEU A 107 -14.84 17.35 -13.01
CA LEU A 107 -16.09 17.85 -12.43
C LEU A 107 -16.06 19.37 -12.24
N LEU A 108 -14.91 19.92 -11.84
CA LEU A 108 -14.68 21.35 -11.74
C LEU A 108 -14.74 22.04 -13.11
N ALA A 109 -14.28 21.37 -14.17
CA ALA A 109 -14.35 21.86 -15.55
C ALA A 109 -15.73 21.67 -16.19
N ALA A 110 -16.61 20.85 -15.61
CA ALA A 110 -17.93 20.56 -16.14
C ALA A 110 -18.78 21.84 -16.23
N LYS A 111 -19.56 21.98 -17.29
CA LYS A 111 -20.43 23.15 -17.50
C LYS A 111 -21.64 23.09 -16.57
N VAL A 112 -21.89 24.21 -15.90
CA VAL A 112 -23.04 24.36 -15.01
C VAL A 112 -24.28 24.59 -15.85
N HIS A 113 -25.35 23.86 -15.54
CA HIS A 113 -26.67 24.10 -16.08
C HIS A 113 -27.46 24.91 -15.05
N VAL A 114 -27.60 26.20 -15.31
CA VAL A 114 -28.39 27.07 -14.45
C VAL A 114 -29.82 27.08 -15.00
N ASP A 115 -30.78 26.59 -14.21
CA ASP A 115 -32.19 26.80 -14.51
C ASP A 115 -32.57 28.26 -14.20
N SER A 116 -32.50 29.10 -15.23
CA SER A 116 -32.84 30.52 -15.13
C SER A 116 -34.33 30.79 -14.90
N VAL A 117 -35.20 29.78 -15.05
CA VAL A 117 -36.65 29.91 -14.88
C VAL A 117 -37.02 29.96 -13.40
N GLN A 118 -36.37 29.13 -12.57
CA GLN A 118 -36.61 29.12 -11.11
C GLN A 118 -35.82 30.20 -10.37
N HIS A 119 -34.65 30.60 -10.88
CA HIS A 119 -33.78 31.57 -10.21
C HIS A 119 -33.34 32.69 -11.17
N GLN A 120 -34.18 33.69 -11.34
CA GLN A 120 -33.95 34.84 -12.25
C GLN A 120 -32.64 35.59 -11.96
N GLN A 121 -32.17 35.58 -10.71
CA GLN A 121 -30.89 36.17 -10.29
C GLN A 121 -29.67 35.45 -10.91
N LEU A 122 -29.86 34.20 -11.35
CA LEU A 122 -28.84 33.39 -12.01
C LEU A 122 -28.94 33.45 -13.54
N ALA A 123 -29.90 34.18 -14.09
CA ALA A 123 -30.02 34.39 -15.54
C ALA A 123 -28.76 35.03 -16.15
N PHE A 124 -28.01 35.81 -15.36
CA PHE A 124 -26.70 36.32 -15.75
C PHE A 124 -25.72 35.19 -16.13
N PHE A 125 -25.74 34.07 -15.40
CA PHE A 125 -24.89 32.91 -15.66
C PHE A 125 -25.41 32.03 -16.81
N ALA A 126 -26.69 32.14 -17.17
CA ALA A 126 -27.29 31.37 -18.26
C ALA A 126 -26.81 31.81 -19.67
N GLY A 127 -26.39 33.08 -19.82
CA GLY A 127 -25.94 33.63 -21.10
C GLY A 127 -24.52 33.24 -21.51
N SER A 128 -23.74 32.61 -20.62
CA SER A 128 -22.36 32.20 -20.90
C SER A 128 -22.04 30.92 -20.13
N PRO A 129 -21.92 29.76 -20.79
CA PRO A 129 -21.70 28.48 -20.11
C PRO A 129 -20.35 28.50 -19.40
N MET A 130 -20.39 28.67 -18.08
CA MET A 130 -19.23 28.62 -17.20
C MET A 130 -19.07 27.22 -16.58
N SER A 131 -17.83 26.89 -16.26
CA SER A 131 -17.49 25.70 -15.50
C SER A 131 -17.89 25.84 -14.03
N VAL A 132 -18.02 24.71 -13.33
CA VAL A 132 -18.25 24.71 -11.87
C VAL A 132 -17.16 25.51 -11.16
N SER A 133 -15.90 25.40 -11.58
CA SER A 133 -14.78 26.16 -11.03
C SER A 133 -14.96 27.66 -11.20
N GLU A 134 -15.27 28.13 -12.41
CA GLU A 134 -15.47 29.55 -12.69
C GLU A 134 -16.62 30.11 -11.87
N MET A 135 -17.76 29.39 -11.82
CA MET A 135 -18.92 29.80 -11.04
C MET A 135 -18.64 29.86 -9.55
N VAL A 136 -18.08 28.79 -8.97
CA VAL A 136 -17.74 28.71 -7.56
C VAL A 136 -16.70 29.76 -7.20
N SER A 137 -15.73 30.03 -8.07
CA SER A 137 -14.73 31.08 -7.84
C SER A 137 -15.33 32.48 -7.80
N ALA A 138 -16.21 32.81 -8.74
CA ALA A 138 -16.84 34.12 -8.83
C ALA A 138 -17.77 34.36 -7.63
N LEU A 139 -18.69 33.41 -7.38
CA LEU A 139 -19.66 33.50 -6.30
C LEU A 139 -19.00 33.36 -4.93
N GLY A 140 -18.04 32.45 -4.78
CA GLY A 140 -17.32 32.23 -3.53
C GLY A 140 -16.43 33.41 -3.15
N THR A 141 -15.72 34.01 -4.11
CA THR A 141 -14.95 35.24 -3.86
C THR A 141 -15.86 36.37 -3.41
N ALA A 142 -17.00 36.54 -4.08
CA ALA A 142 -18.01 37.48 -3.66
C ALA A 142 -18.45 37.16 -2.22
N ALA A 143 -18.87 35.94 -1.91
CA ALA A 143 -19.31 35.51 -0.58
C ALA A 143 -18.32 35.84 0.54
N THR A 144 -17.01 35.74 0.26
CA THR A 144 -15.95 36.05 1.24
C THR A 144 -15.76 37.55 1.49
N ALA A 145 -16.14 38.41 0.54
CA ALA A 145 -15.95 39.85 0.62
C ALA A 145 -17.22 40.54 1.18
N LYS A 146 -17.28 40.81 2.48
CA LYS A 146 -18.40 41.57 3.07
C LYS A 146 -18.56 42.92 2.32
N PRO A 147 -19.74 43.28 1.83
CA PRO A 147 -19.94 44.55 1.12
C PRO A 147 -19.72 45.72 2.07
N GLU A 148 -18.99 46.75 1.62
CA GLU A 148 -18.83 47.98 2.39
C GLU A 148 -20.16 48.76 2.45
N PRO A 149 -20.45 49.47 3.55
CA PRO A 149 -21.66 50.27 3.67
C PRO A 149 -21.74 51.32 2.53
N GLY A 150 -22.71 51.16 1.62
CA GLY A 150 -22.95 52.07 0.50
C GLY A 150 -22.33 51.67 -0.84
N GLU A 151 -21.56 50.57 -0.89
CA GLU A 151 -21.01 50.05 -2.15
C GLU A 151 -22.09 49.31 -2.94
N THR A 152 -22.41 49.75 -4.15
CA THR A 152 -23.43 49.10 -5.00
C THR A 152 -22.84 47.86 -5.67
N ASN A 153 -22.78 46.75 -4.96
CA ASN A 153 -22.37 45.46 -5.51
C ASN A 153 -23.60 44.71 -6.05
N TRP A 154 -23.61 44.37 -7.34
CA TRP A 154 -24.72 43.65 -7.97
C TRP A 154 -24.90 42.22 -7.43
N LEU A 155 -23.91 41.68 -6.70
CA LEU A 155 -23.98 40.42 -5.95
C LEU A 155 -24.44 40.60 -4.50
N GLN A 156 -24.88 41.78 -4.06
CA GLN A 156 -25.38 42.03 -2.69
C GLN A 156 -26.47 41.03 -2.25
N TRP A 157 -27.25 40.49 -3.20
CA TRP A 157 -28.26 39.48 -2.93
C TRP A 157 -27.70 38.18 -2.31
N LEU A 158 -26.40 37.89 -2.49
CA LEU A 158 -25.73 36.70 -1.96
C LEU A 158 -25.67 36.69 -0.42
N TRP A 159 -25.84 37.85 0.21
CA TRP A 159 -25.92 38.01 1.67
C TRP A 159 -27.35 38.08 2.19
N ASN A 160 -28.36 37.98 1.32
CA ASN A 160 -29.75 37.80 1.73
C ASN A 160 -30.03 36.30 1.89
N ASP A 161 -30.37 35.87 3.10
CA ASP A 161 -30.55 34.44 3.45
C ASP A 161 -31.50 33.70 2.49
N THR A 162 -32.61 34.32 2.11
CA THR A 162 -33.62 33.68 1.24
C THR A 162 -33.13 33.47 -0.20
N ALA A 163 -32.41 34.45 -0.75
CA ALA A 163 -31.89 34.39 -2.12
C ALA A 163 -30.65 33.47 -2.20
N ALA A 164 -29.80 33.52 -1.18
CA ALA A 164 -28.63 32.65 -1.04
C ALA A 164 -29.03 31.17 -0.87
N GLU A 165 -30.12 30.89 -0.17
CA GLU A 165 -30.64 29.52 0.00
C GLU A 165 -31.16 28.94 -1.33
N GLY A 166 -31.87 29.73 -2.14
CA GLY A 166 -32.28 29.31 -3.49
C GLY A 166 -31.10 28.96 -4.40
N LEU A 167 -30.05 29.80 -4.40
CA LEU A 167 -28.79 29.50 -5.10
C LEU A 167 -28.17 28.19 -4.59
N ARG A 168 -28.02 28.05 -3.27
CA ARG A 168 -27.43 26.84 -2.67
C ARG A 168 -28.16 25.58 -3.14
N ASN A 169 -29.49 25.58 -3.10
CA ASN A 169 -30.29 24.44 -3.53
C ASN A 169 -30.10 24.13 -5.02
N SER A 170 -29.99 25.16 -5.87
CA SER A 170 -29.72 24.99 -7.31
C SER A 170 -28.32 24.43 -7.59
N LEU A 171 -27.34 24.83 -6.78
CA LEU A 171 -25.95 24.37 -6.90
C LEU A 171 -25.70 23.02 -6.24
N GLU A 172 -26.47 22.65 -5.22
CA GLU A 172 -26.27 21.41 -4.47
C GLU A 172 -26.26 20.20 -5.40
N ALA A 173 -27.28 20.06 -6.26
CA ALA A 173 -27.38 18.93 -7.19
C ALA A 173 -26.15 18.79 -8.11
N GLN A 174 -25.54 19.91 -8.49
CA GLN A 174 -24.40 19.96 -9.42
C GLN A 174 -23.04 19.84 -8.71
N THR A 175 -22.99 20.19 -7.42
CA THR A 175 -21.75 20.18 -6.63
C THR A 175 -21.62 18.94 -5.74
N ILE A 176 -22.67 18.15 -5.55
CA ILE A 176 -22.62 16.85 -4.86
C ILE A 176 -21.49 15.95 -5.39
N PRO A 177 -21.35 15.72 -6.71
CA PRO A 177 -20.27 14.85 -7.21
C PRO A 177 -18.88 15.38 -6.85
N VAL A 178 -18.68 16.70 -6.92
CA VAL A 178 -17.41 17.36 -6.56
C VAL A 178 -17.10 17.13 -5.08
N ARG A 179 -18.10 17.28 -4.21
CA ARG A 179 -17.97 17.08 -2.77
C ARG A 179 -17.58 15.65 -2.42
N LEU A 180 -18.25 14.67 -3.02
CA LEU A 180 -17.98 13.25 -2.79
C LEU A 180 -16.56 12.88 -3.25
N GLU A 181 -16.08 13.42 -4.36
CA GLU A 181 -14.71 13.17 -4.80
C GLU A 181 -13.67 13.87 -3.89
N PHE A 182 -13.99 15.03 -3.32
CA PHE A 182 -13.15 15.64 -2.27
C PHE A 182 -13.11 14.82 -0.98
N GLU A 183 -14.22 14.19 -0.57
CA GLU A 183 -14.27 13.24 0.54
C GLU A 183 -13.38 12.02 0.27
N SER A 184 -13.52 11.43 -0.92
CA SER A 184 -12.69 10.33 -1.38
C SER A 184 -11.20 10.69 -1.33
N LEU A 185 -10.84 11.87 -1.85
CA LEU A 185 -9.46 12.35 -1.81
C LEU A 185 -8.96 12.58 -0.38
N ALA A 186 -9.75 13.21 0.49
CA ALA A 186 -9.39 13.42 1.89
C ALA A 186 -9.15 12.09 2.61
N TRP A 187 -10.04 11.11 2.41
CA TRP A 187 -9.90 9.79 2.99
C TRP A 187 -8.62 9.09 2.50
N MET A 188 -8.35 9.10 1.20
CA MET A 188 -7.15 8.49 0.63
C MET A 188 -5.86 9.15 1.10
N LEU A 189 -5.83 10.48 1.16
CA LEU A 189 -4.64 11.20 1.65
C LEU A 189 -4.42 10.95 3.15
N SER A 190 -5.49 10.78 3.93
CA SER A 190 -5.40 10.36 5.33
C SER A 190 -4.80 8.96 5.47
N GLN A 191 -5.24 7.98 4.68
CA GLN A 191 -4.64 6.64 4.67
C GLN A 191 -3.19 6.65 4.17
N TYR A 192 -2.88 7.52 3.21
CA TYR A 192 -1.52 7.70 2.73
C TYR A 192 -0.60 8.24 3.84
N GLU A 193 -1.06 9.20 4.64
CA GLU A 193 -0.33 9.71 5.81
C GLU A 193 -0.13 8.62 6.87
N THR A 194 -1.15 7.80 7.19
CA THR A 194 -1.04 6.75 8.22
C THR A 194 -0.07 5.63 7.83
N LEU A 195 0.11 5.39 6.54
CA LEU A 195 1.08 4.42 6.01
C LEU A 195 2.50 4.98 5.88
N GLY A 196 2.75 6.21 6.33
CA GLY A 196 4.07 6.86 6.24
C GLY A 196 4.38 7.43 4.86
N GLY A 197 3.34 7.75 4.07
CA GLY A 197 3.46 8.40 2.77
C GLY A 197 4.15 9.77 2.85
N SER A 198 4.64 10.24 1.70
CA SER A 198 5.37 11.50 1.60
C SER A 198 4.50 12.70 2.01
N PRO A 199 4.91 13.50 3.02
CA PRO A 199 4.14 14.67 3.45
C PRO A 199 4.05 15.74 2.35
N ILE A 200 5.00 15.76 1.40
CA ILE A 200 5.02 16.69 0.27
C ILE A 200 3.82 16.45 -0.65
N VAL A 201 3.44 15.18 -0.89
CA VAL A 201 2.32 14.84 -1.77
C VAL A 201 1.00 15.30 -1.15
N THR A 202 0.81 15.05 0.14
CA THR A 202 -0.40 15.52 0.83
C THR A 202 -0.45 17.04 0.89
N ALA A 203 0.67 17.70 1.18
CA ALA A 203 0.76 19.17 1.16
C ALA A 203 0.45 19.76 -0.23
N PHE A 204 0.91 19.10 -1.30
CA PHE A 204 0.61 19.51 -2.67
C PHE A 204 -0.90 19.50 -2.95
N TYR A 205 -1.59 18.39 -2.66
CA TYR A 205 -3.04 18.31 -2.89
C TYR A 205 -3.83 19.27 -1.99
N ARG A 206 -3.39 19.46 -0.74
CA ARG A 206 -3.95 20.49 0.14
C ARG A 206 -3.83 21.87 -0.49
N ARG A 207 -2.66 22.20 -1.04
CA ARG A 207 -2.43 23.50 -1.68
C ARG A 207 -3.22 23.66 -2.99
N ARG A 208 -3.27 22.62 -3.83
CA ARG A 208 -3.93 22.62 -5.14
C ARG A 208 -5.41 22.94 -5.04
N TYR A 209 -6.10 22.32 -4.09
CA TYR A 209 -7.56 22.39 -3.96
C TYR A 209 -8.07 23.37 -2.90
N ASN A 210 -7.17 24.08 -2.21
CA ASN A 210 -7.53 24.98 -1.13
C ASN A 210 -8.55 26.05 -1.57
N ALA A 211 -8.27 26.73 -2.68
CA ALA A 211 -9.11 27.85 -3.15
C ALA A 211 -10.56 27.38 -3.42
N GLN A 212 -10.72 26.24 -4.10
CA GLN A 212 -12.02 25.67 -4.41
C GLN A 212 -12.78 25.27 -3.14
N LEU A 213 -12.12 24.62 -2.19
CA LEU A 213 -12.73 24.25 -0.92
C LEU A 213 -13.13 25.46 -0.08
N VAL A 214 -12.33 26.54 -0.08
CA VAL A 214 -12.67 27.80 0.58
C VAL A 214 -13.92 28.43 -0.05
N TRP A 215 -14.00 28.47 -1.37
CA TRP A 215 -15.16 29.02 -2.07
C TRP A 215 -16.43 28.18 -1.88
N LEU A 216 -16.33 26.85 -1.93
CA LEU A 216 -17.45 25.96 -1.65
C LEU A 216 -17.95 26.11 -0.20
N ASP A 217 -17.04 26.30 0.76
CA ASP A 217 -17.39 26.58 2.16
C ASP A 217 -18.07 27.94 2.33
N ALA A 218 -17.54 29.00 1.70
CA ALA A 218 -18.12 30.34 1.74
C ALA A 218 -19.55 30.36 1.17
N LEU A 219 -19.82 29.54 0.16
CA LEU A 219 -21.15 29.33 -0.39
C LEU A 219 -22.04 28.44 0.49
N GLY A 220 -21.51 27.84 1.54
CA GLY A 220 -22.24 26.94 2.44
C GLY A 220 -22.52 25.55 1.87
N LEU A 221 -21.85 25.17 0.77
CA LEU A 221 -22.05 23.90 0.08
C LEU A 221 -21.35 22.73 0.79
N LEU A 222 -20.44 23.02 1.73
CA LEU A 222 -19.71 22.01 2.50
C LEU A 222 -20.26 21.77 3.90
N LYS A 223 -21.41 22.35 4.28
CA LYS A 223 -21.99 22.26 5.64
C LYS A 223 -22.13 20.83 6.17
N GLN A 224 -22.40 19.85 5.31
CA GLN A 224 -22.55 18.44 5.69
C GLN A 224 -21.24 17.63 5.68
N ASN A 225 -20.12 18.21 5.22
CA ASN A 225 -18.83 17.52 5.00
C ASN A 225 -17.71 18.26 5.75
N VAL A 226 -17.95 18.56 7.03
CA VAL A 226 -17.02 19.32 7.88
C VAL A 226 -15.65 18.63 7.99
N GLU A 227 -15.62 17.30 7.93
CA GLU A 227 -14.40 16.50 7.99
C GLU A 227 -13.46 16.75 6.81
N VAL A 228 -13.99 17.01 5.61
CA VAL A 228 -13.21 17.38 4.42
C VAL A 228 -12.47 18.68 4.68
N LEU A 229 -13.20 19.71 5.14
CA LEU A 229 -12.60 20.99 5.46
C LEU A 229 -11.55 20.88 6.56
N ALA A 230 -11.82 20.08 7.60
CA ALA A 230 -10.87 19.86 8.69
C ALA A 230 -9.58 19.20 8.18
N PHE A 231 -9.67 18.21 7.28
CA PHE A 231 -8.51 17.55 6.70
C PHE A 231 -7.69 18.49 5.83
N PHE A 232 -8.33 19.23 4.92
CA PHE A 232 -7.66 20.10 3.97
C PHE A 232 -7.09 21.38 4.59
N ARG A 233 -7.68 21.87 5.70
CA ARG A 233 -7.19 23.04 6.46
C ARG A 233 -6.11 22.70 7.49
N ARG A 234 -5.85 21.42 7.77
CA ARG A 234 -4.80 21.01 8.71
C ARG A 234 -3.45 21.50 8.20
N SER A 235 -2.81 22.41 8.93
CA SER A 235 -1.47 22.91 8.58
C SER A 235 -0.50 21.75 8.58
N SER A 236 0.32 21.63 7.53
CA SER A 236 1.44 20.68 7.46
C SER A 236 2.60 21.05 8.40
N VAL A 237 2.34 21.85 9.43
CA VAL A 237 3.32 22.29 10.40
C VAL A 237 3.04 21.52 11.69
N SER A 238 3.58 20.32 11.74
CA SER A 238 4.07 19.72 12.97
C SER A 238 5.54 19.42 12.72
N GLU A 239 6.36 20.00 13.59
CA GLU A 239 7.83 19.95 13.66
C GLU A 239 8.44 18.57 13.42
#